data_AF-Q0U1Y7-F1
#
_entry.id   AF-Q0U1Y7-F1
#
_cell.length_a   1.000
_cell.length_b   1.000
_cell.length_c   1.000
_cell.angle_alpha   90.00
_cell.angle_beta   90.00
_cell.angle_gamma   90.00
#
_symmetry.space_group_name_H-M   'P 1'
#
loop_
_entity.id
_entity.type
_entity.pdbx_description
1 polymer ?
#
loop_
_entity_poly.entity_id
_entity_poly.type
_entity_poly.pdbx_seq_one_letter_code
_entity_poly.pdbx_strand_id
1 'polypeptide(L)'
;MSSPYSNQQPLHGWTGQYYQQPSIQKQDDRNSYGYYAPIIQQPHYTPHYAQQPAPYVQPYYGNAPTAPIIAELPAPLPPAPPTTTSDEQLKEDQLLASKIQQLEVAEIRSRSNSAVSQHQRPVSMAIPQQLEVAEIRSRSNSATSTLSLRPYSTNVSTHDISQGPGSFGALPRNPPSSSLFPEVVPDPRRNSYDPSNDLPIPVEIEQRHVSQPQSIAPDPTSLPLYLETHRQVPYPPTWRLPPVVATFYAHAGSKTELKADWLSQQESFTWRTIRPTEHAYNPAAPSYTFRFSSKGGSFRDPKFSWIMTLPGQSPEPKKKGSKSKETSWTYELRLDLSGGMRKKERLNHGSHIAILTTYVHALNYDSLRFIGPDGRAYMWVSGSQVSSVNGMRYDTVRHALFAAVGHIKDPLYGEIVADHTFWDGHVDEVEVHAGAKCDGCQTSPINGLRWKCKVCHQHDVCEPCRQSIIAGDFGTQMQQACQFSLVCLPDEALYIRSPTIDPALVVATLQILKDWEKHTFRDEKRTNPKGFQFSEEITRKQDLGIMSYWRASDFDKKDKKNSANEKMGTVVKAKSITMASEGTASALSGLVDAGSALAGHGTSGSTHRGSVGGDGRGVGST
;
A
#
# COMPACT_ATOMS: atom_id res chain seq x y z
N MET A 1 -41.81 67.67 -11.13
CA MET A 1 -40.34 67.83 -11.22
C MET A 1 -39.78 66.56 -11.85
N SER A 2 -38.95 66.74 -12.88
CA SER A 2 -38.25 65.71 -13.68
C SER A 2 -39.09 64.93 -14.69
N SER A 3 -38.89 65.33 -15.94
CA SER A 3 -39.58 64.97 -17.19
C SER A 3 -39.10 63.63 -17.81
N PRO A 4 -39.76 63.13 -18.89
CA PRO A 4 -39.85 61.73 -19.30
C PRO A 4 -39.36 61.40 -20.75
N TYR A 5 -39.52 60.13 -21.17
CA TYR A 5 -39.57 59.57 -22.57
C TYR A 5 -38.34 59.87 -23.47
N SER A 6 -37.93 59.14 -24.51
CA SER A 6 -38.43 58.08 -25.41
C SER A 6 -37.24 57.73 -26.34
N ASN A 7 -37.11 56.51 -26.86
CA ASN A 7 -37.06 56.26 -28.32
C ASN A 7 -36.64 54.84 -28.72
N GLN A 8 -37.29 54.42 -29.81
CA GLN A 8 -37.13 53.19 -30.57
C GLN A 8 -35.96 53.27 -31.57
N GLN A 9 -35.34 52.10 -31.84
CA GLN A 9 -34.74 51.61 -33.12
C GLN A 9 -33.47 52.34 -33.65
N PRO A 10 -32.49 51.66 -34.32
CA PRO A 10 -32.74 50.75 -35.45
C PRO A 10 -31.91 49.45 -35.55
N LEU A 11 -32.48 48.49 -36.28
CA LEU A 11 -31.79 47.40 -36.95
C LEU A 11 -30.71 47.96 -37.91
N HIS A 12 -29.46 47.55 -37.73
CA HIS A 12 -28.44 47.62 -38.76
C HIS A 12 -27.98 46.22 -39.14
N GLY A 13 -28.19 45.88 -40.41
CA GLY A 13 -27.73 44.66 -41.05
C GLY A 13 -26.21 44.63 -41.14
N TRP A 14 -25.65 43.47 -40.82
CA TRP A 14 -24.26 43.14 -41.08
C TRP A 14 -24.18 42.30 -42.35
N THR A 15 -23.75 42.94 -43.44
CA THR A 15 -23.13 42.29 -44.59
C THR A 15 -21.64 42.13 -44.27
N GLY A 16 -21.14 40.89 -44.29
CA GLY A 16 -19.76 40.58 -43.92
C GLY A 16 -19.25 39.28 -44.55
N GLN A 17 -18.90 39.40 -45.83
CA GLN A 17 -17.87 38.68 -46.58
C GLN A 17 -17.57 37.20 -46.23
N TYR A 18 -17.97 36.34 -47.17
CA TYR A 18 -17.40 35.00 -47.37
C TYR A 18 -15.91 35.12 -47.74
N TYR A 19 -15.03 34.58 -46.92
CA TYR A 19 -13.67 34.24 -47.34
C TYR A 19 -13.73 33.00 -48.24
N GLN A 20 -13.33 33.19 -49.51
CA GLN A 20 -13.02 32.12 -50.44
C GLN A 20 -11.84 31.31 -49.91
N GLN A 21 -12.04 30.00 -49.73
CA GLN A 21 -10.94 29.03 -49.65
C GLN A 21 -10.31 28.86 -51.04
N PRO A 22 -8.97 28.83 -51.17
CA PRO A 22 -8.33 28.38 -52.39
C PRO A 22 -8.49 26.86 -52.50
N SER A 23 -9.09 26.42 -53.61
CA SER A 23 -9.12 25.03 -54.04
C SER A 23 -7.70 24.55 -54.38
N ILE A 24 -7.21 23.56 -53.64
CA ILE A 24 -6.00 22.80 -53.99
C ILE A 24 -6.34 21.92 -55.18
N GLN A 25 -5.82 22.28 -56.35
CA GLN A 25 -5.78 21.43 -57.54
C GLN A 25 -4.95 20.18 -57.22
N LYS A 26 -5.58 19.00 -57.27
CA LYS A 26 -4.87 17.73 -57.47
C LYS A 26 -4.41 17.69 -58.92
N GLN A 27 -3.10 17.81 -59.12
CA GLN A 27 -2.46 17.50 -60.37
C GLN A 27 -1.90 16.08 -60.27
N ASP A 28 -2.47 15.19 -61.08
CA ASP A 28 -1.93 13.87 -61.37
C ASP A 28 -0.64 14.04 -62.15
N ASP A 29 0.48 13.53 -61.62
CA ASP A 29 1.69 13.26 -62.39
C ASP A 29 2.17 11.84 -62.12
N ARG A 30 1.71 10.93 -62.99
CA ARG A 30 2.40 9.69 -63.33
C ARG A 30 3.51 10.07 -64.32
N ASN A 31 4.77 9.98 -63.90
CA ASN A 31 5.81 9.21 -64.62
C ASN A 31 7.22 9.38 -64.02
N SER A 32 7.85 8.22 -63.80
CA SER A 32 9.23 7.90 -64.17
C SER A 32 10.35 8.89 -63.84
N TYR A 33 11.12 8.63 -62.78
CA TYR A 33 12.60 8.70 -62.73
C TYR A 33 13.03 7.80 -61.54
N GLY A 34 14.01 6.90 -61.64
CA GLY A 34 15.35 7.12 -62.14
C GLY A 34 16.27 7.29 -60.93
N TYR A 35 16.86 6.19 -60.45
CA TYR A 35 17.77 6.18 -59.30
C TYR A 35 19.01 7.06 -59.57
N TYR A 36 19.13 8.18 -58.87
CA TYR A 36 20.41 8.84 -58.59
C TYR A 36 20.48 9.17 -57.11
N ALA A 37 21.43 8.55 -56.42
CA ALA A 37 21.76 8.79 -55.03
C ALA A 37 22.57 10.10 -54.90
N PRO A 38 22.20 11.03 -53.99
CA PRO A 38 23.06 12.16 -53.68
C PRO A 38 24.12 11.76 -52.64
N ILE A 39 25.36 12.04 -52.98
CA ILE A 39 26.53 12.02 -52.11
C ILE A 39 26.32 13.08 -51.02
N ILE A 40 26.07 12.63 -49.79
CA ILE A 40 26.16 13.48 -48.60
C ILE A 40 27.59 13.42 -48.10
N GLN A 41 28.30 14.54 -48.24
CA GLN A 41 29.55 14.80 -47.54
C GLN A 41 29.28 14.78 -46.04
N GLN A 42 29.79 13.76 -45.37
CA GLN A 42 29.85 13.71 -43.91
C GLN A 42 30.88 14.73 -43.41
N PRO A 43 30.57 15.53 -42.38
CA PRO A 43 31.62 16.20 -41.62
C PRO A 43 32.42 15.13 -40.87
N HIS A 44 33.73 15.11 -41.10
CA HIS A 44 34.70 14.28 -40.41
C HIS A 44 34.63 14.50 -38.90
N TYR A 45 33.90 13.63 -38.19
CA TYR A 45 34.15 13.39 -36.77
C TYR A 45 35.37 12.46 -36.67
N THR A 46 36.48 13.02 -36.20
CA THR A 46 37.63 12.26 -35.72
C THR A 46 37.18 11.26 -34.65
N PRO A 47 37.56 9.98 -34.74
CA PRO A 47 37.25 9.01 -33.71
C PRO A 47 38.15 9.31 -32.51
N HIS A 48 37.63 10.06 -31.54
CA HIS A 48 38.18 9.95 -30.20
C HIS A 48 37.90 8.53 -29.73
N TYR A 49 38.97 7.76 -29.59
CA TYR A 49 38.99 6.47 -28.93
C TYR A 49 38.09 6.52 -27.71
N ALA A 50 37.08 5.65 -27.69
CA ALA A 50 36.29 5.39 -26.51
C ALA A 50 37.26 5.08 -25.36
N GLN A 51 37.39 6.02 -24.43
CA GLN A 51 37.94 5.71 -23.13
C GLN A 51 37.08 4.58 -22.57
N GLN A 52 37.76 3.48 -22.23
CA GLN A 52 37.14 2.40 -21.51
C GLN A 52 36.40 2.96 -20.29
N PRO A 53 35.24 2.40 -19.91
CA PRO A 53 34.59 2.79 -18.68
C PRO A 53 35.61 2.67 -17.56
N ALA A 54 35.90 3.80 -16.91
CA ALA A 54 36.76 3.81 -15.75
C ALA A 54 36.23 2.74 -14.78
N PRO A 55 37.08 1.80 -14.32
CA PRO A 55 36.65 0.86 -13.30
C PRO A 55 36.19 1.68 -12.11
N TYR A 56 34.97 1.43 -11.66
CA TYR A 56 34.45 1.99 -10.41
C TYR A 56 35.46 1.66 -9.31
N VAL A 57 36.21 2.67 -8.88
CA VAL A 57 37.18 2.56 -7.79
C VAL A 57 36.37 2.42 -6.51
N GLN A 58 36.23 1.18 -6.04
CA GLN A 58 35.88 0.95 -4.65
C GLN A 58 36.94 1.63 -3.76
N PRO A 59 36.56 2.29 -2.65
CA PRO A 59 37.53 2.78 -1.69
C PRO A 59 38.36 1.59 -1.19
N TYR A 60 39.65 1.65 -1.50
CA TYR A 60 40.67 0.68 -1.14
C TYR A 60 40.86 0.74 0.39
N TYR A 61 40.35 -0.26 1.11
CA TYR A 61 40.75 -0.46 2.50
C TYR A 61 42.21 -0.90 2.50
N GLY A 62 43.09 0.01 2.91
CA GLY A 62 44.52 -0.28 3.03
C GLY A 62 44.77 -1.44 3.98
N ASN A 63 45.35 -2.51 3.45
CA ASN A 63 46.04 -3.53 4.23
C ASN A 63 47.31 -2.90 4.83
N ALA A 64 47.20 -2.36 6.05
CA ALA A 64 48.36 -2.06 6.89
C ALA A 64 48.48 -3.15 7.98
N PRO A 65 49.70 -3.60 8.32
CA PRO A 65 49.91 -4.67 9.28
C PRO A 65 49.46 -4.25 10.68
N THR A 66 48.68 -5.13 11.31
CA THR A 66 48.13 -5.01 12.66
C THR A 66 49.25 -4.75 13.67
N ALA A 67 49.24 -3.57 14.30
CA ALA A 67 50.01 -3.33 15.51
C ALA A 67 49.42 -4.19 16.66
N PRO A 68 50.26 -4.74 17.56
CA PRO A 68 49.78 -5.56 18.66
C PRO A 68 48.95 -4.70 19.63
N ILE A 69 47.65 -4.98 19.70
CA ILE A 69 46.75 -4.44 20.71
C ILE A 69 47.12 -5.12 22.04
N ILE A 70 47.73 -4.36 22.95
CA ILE A 70 47.84 -4.73 24.35
C ILE A 70 46.44 -4.57 24.94
N ALA A 71 45.82 -5.68 25.31
CA ALA A 71 44.53 -5.69 25.99
C ALA A 71 44.72 -5.17 27.43
N GLU A 72 44.41 -3.89 27.66
CA GLU A 72 44.14 -3.42 29.01
C GLU A 72 42.80 -4.03 29.48
N LEU A 73 42.88 -4.81 30.54
CA LEU A 73 41.74 -5.44 31.20
C LEU A 73 40.80 -4.35 31.75
N PRO A 74 39.47 -4.45 31.52
CA PRO A 74 38.52 -3.50 32.08
C PRO A 74 38.53 -3.58 33.61
N ALA A 75 38.53 -2.41 34.25
CA ALA A 75 38.37 -2.29 35.69
C ALA A 75 37.11 -3.06 36.17
N PRO A 76 37.17 -3.74 37.33
CA PRO A 76 36.05 -4.52 37.84
C PRO A 76 34.82 -3.64 38.04
N LEU A 77 33.69 -4.06 37.47
CA LEU A 77 32.41 -3.40 37.65
C LEU A 77 32.04 -3.36 39.14
N PRO A 78 31.45 -2.26 39.64
CA PRO A 78 30.97 -2.19 41.01
C PRO A 78 29.91 -3.28 41.25
N PRO A 79 29.86 -3.87 42.45
CA PRO A 79 28.87 -4.90 42.77
C PRO A 79 27.46 -4.36 42.57
N ALA A 80 26.64 -5.11 41.82
CA ALA A 80 25.25 -4.77 41.59
C ALA A 80 24.53 -4.65 42.95
N PRO A 81 23.68 -3.61 43.14
CA PRO A 81 22.90 -3.48 44.36
C PRO A 81 21.99 -4.72 44.52
N PRO A 82 21.83 -5.24 45.75
CA PRO A 82 20.99 -6.41 45.98
C PRO A 82 19.54 -6.10 45.60
N THR A 83 19.08 -6.66 44.48
CA THR A 83 17.67 -6.68 44.08
C THR A 83 16.97 -7.81 44.81
N THR A 84 16.83 -7.67 46.12
CA THR A 84 15.95 -8.54 46.90
C THR A 84 14.74 -7.72 47.29
N THR A 85 13.67 -7.86 46.51
CA THR A 85 12.32 -7.49 46.94
C THR A 85 12.07 -8.18 48.28
N SER A 86 11.66 -7.44 49.31
CA SER A 86 11.45 -8.03 50.63
C SER A 86 10.32 -9.06 50.58
N ASP A 87 10.37 -10.09 51.42
CA ASP A 87 9.30 -11.11 51.51
C ASP A 87 7.93 -10.48 51.86
N GLU A 88 7.94 -9.32 52.54
CA GLU A 88 6.72 -8.53 52.80
C GLU A 88 6.17 -7.92 51.52
N GLN A 89 7.02 -7.31 50.69
CA GLN A 89 6.60 -6.75 49.40
C GLN A 89 6.08 -7.84 48.45
N LEU A 90 6.70 -9.02 48.47
CA LEU A 90 6.24 -10.16 47.68
C LEU A 90 4.84 -10.66 48.11
N LYS A 91 4.55 -10.64 49.43
CA LYS A 91 3.24 -10.98 49.97
C LYS A 91 2.18 -9.93 49.62
N GLU A 92 2.54 -8.65 49.65
CA GLU A 92 1.66 -7.55 49.25
C GLU A 92 1.31 -7.63 47.76
N ASP A 93 2.30 -7.89 46.90
CA ASP A 93 2.09 -8.07 45.46
C ASP A 93 1.19 -9.28 45.17
N GLN A 94 1.37 -10.38 45.92
CA GLN A 94 0.53 -11.57 45.77
C GLN A 94 -0.92 -11.31 46.22
N LEU A 95 -1.13 -10.55 47.30
CA LEU A 95 -2.46 -10.12 47.75
C LEU A 95 -3.13 -9.20 46.73
N LEU A 96 -2.38 -8.27 46.15
CA LEU A 96 -2.88 -7.35 45.14
C LEU A 96 -3.30 -8.11 43.87
N ALA A 97 -2.46 -9.04 43.40
CA ALA A 97 -2.77 -9.88 42.25
C ALA A 97 -4.04 -10.72 42.48
N SER A 98 -4.20 -11.30 43.67
CA SER A 98 -5.40 -12.06 44.03
C SER A 98 -6.66 -11.17 44.04
N LYS A 99 -6.54 -9.94 44.53
CA LYS A 99 -7.66 -8.98 44.57
C LYS A 99 -8.08 -8.54 43.16
N ILE A 100 -7.13 -8.30 42.27
CA ILE A 100 -7.41 -7.96 40.85
C ILE A 100 -8.14 -9.12 40.18
N GLN A 101 -7.65 -10.35 40.36
CA GLN A 101 -8.29 -11.54 39.80
C GLN A 101 -9.74 -11.73 40.29
N GLN A 102 -10.01 -11.44 41.56
CA GLN A 102 -11.37 -11.50 42.10
C GLN A 102 -12.31 -10.46 41.48
N LEU A 103 -11.82 -9.24 41.23
CA LEU A 103 -12.60 -8.19 40.57
C LEU A 103 -12.94 -8.56 39.12
N GLU A 104 -11.99 -9.14 38.38
CA GLU A 104 -12.24 -9.60 37.00
C GLU A 104 -13.29 -10.72 36.95
N VAL A 105 -13.21 -11.70 37.86
CA VAL A 105 -14.21 -12.78 37.94
C VAL A 105 -15.59 -12.24 38.32
N ALA A 106 -15.65 -11.24 39.21
CA ALA A 106 -16.91 -10.59 39.57
C ALA A 106 -17.51 -9.81 38.40
N GLU A 107 -16.68 -9.11 37.62
CA GLU A 107 -17.13 -8.38 36.43
C GLU A 107 -17.68 -9.34 35.35
N ILE A 108 -16.99 -10.46 35.09
CA ILE A 108 -17.45 -11.48 34.15
C ILE A 108 -18.80 -12.04 34.59
N ARG A 109 -18.98 -12.36 35.88
CA ARG A 109 -20.28 -12.82 36.41
C ARG A 109 -21.38 -11.78 36.26
N SER A 110 -21.07 -10.50 36.48
CA SER A 110 -22.03 -9.41 36.31
C SER A 110 -22.49 -9.31 34.85
N ARG A 111 -21.55 -9.36 33.90
CA ARG A 111 -21.84 -9.34 32.45
C ARG A 111 -22.68 -10.56 32.01
N SER A 112 -22.39 -11.75 32.54
CA SER A 112 -23.16 -12.96 32.22
C SER A 112 -24.61 -12.89 32.74
N ASN A 113 -24.85 -12.28 33.90
CA ASN A 113 -26.20 -12.15 34.45
C ASN A 113 -27.05 -11.12 33.68
N SER A 114 -26.44 -10.08 33.12
CA SER A 114 -27.16 -9.08 32.31
C SER A 114 -27.63 -9.63 30.94
N ALA A 115 -26.94 -10.64 30.40
CA ALA A 115 -27.26 -11.20 29.08
C ALA A 115 -28.47 -12.16 29.10
N VAL A 116 -28.84 -12.71 30.25
CA VAL A 116 -29.90 -13.75 30.35
C VAL A 116 -31.31 -13.15 30.46
N SER A 117 -31.47 -11.85 30.71
CA SER A 117 -32.80 -11.23 30.91
C SER A 117 -33.46 -10.61 29.67
N GLN A 118 -32.89 -10.73 28.45
CA GLN A 118 -33.45 -10.10 27.24
C GLN A 118 -34.05 -11.07 26.19
N HIS A 119 -34.45 -12.28 26.57
CA HIS A 119 -35.26 -13.13 25.68
C HIS A 119 -36.68 -13.31 26.20
N GLN A 120 -37.54 -12.33 25.89
CA GLN A 120 -38.98 -12.52 25.86
C GLN A 120 -39.59 -12.06 24.53
N ARG A 121 -40.19 -13.07 23.86
CA ARG A 121 -41.31 -13.08 22.90
C ARG A 121 -41.08 -12.60 21.46
N PRO A 122 -41.32 -13.46 20.45
CA PRO A 122 -41.51 -13.03 19.07
C PRO A 122 -42.90 -12.43 18.87
N VAL A 123 -42.96 -11.26 18.23
CA VAL A 123 -44.19 -10.59 17.80
C VAL A 123 -44.66 -11.21 16.49
N SER A 124 -45.91 -11.66 16.47
CA SER A 124 -46.62 -12.18 15.30
C SER A 124 -46.92 -11.05 14.31
N MET A 125 -46.67 -11.29 13.02
CA MET A 125 -47.01 -10.37 11.92
C MET A 125 -48.49 -10.52 11.54
N ALA A 126 -49.22 -9.41 11.51
CA ALA A 126 -50.58 -9.34 10.97
C ALA A 126 -50.69 -8.28 9.85
N ILE A 127 -51.59 -8.59 8.92
CA ILE A 127 -51.89 -8.03 7.59
C ILE A 127 -52.53 -6.62 7.68
N PRO A 128 -52.36 -5.70 6.69
CA PRO A 128 -53.03 -4.41 6.71
C PRO A 128 -54.38 -4.47 5.98
N GLN A 129 -55.46 -4.05 6.65
CA GLN A 129 -56.69 -3.56 6.03
C GLN A 129 -57.16 -2.25 6.68
N GLN A 130 -57.26 -1.24 5.81
CA GLN A 130 -58.19 -0.11 5.69
C GLN A 130 -59.02 0.44 6.88
N LEU A 131 -59.05 1.79 6.85
CA LEU A 131 -60.12 2.75 7.17
C LEU A 131 -60.52 3.06 8.63
N GLU A 132 -60.26 4.33 8.97
CA GLU A 132 -61.18 5.36 9.50
C GLU A 132 -61.60 5.44 11.00
N VAL A 133 -61.57 6.71 11.48
CA VAL A 133 -62.36 7.38 12.55
C VAL A 133 -62.02 7.15 14.05
N ALA A 134 -61.42 8.21 14.62
CA ALA A 134 -61.71 8.96 15.87
C ALA A 134 -61.71 8.36 17.31
N GLU A 135 -61.20 9.23 18.19
CA GLU A 135 -61.59 9.54 19.59
C GLU A 135 -61.19 8.68 20.82
N ILE A 136 -60.38 9.33 21.68
CA ILE A 136 -60.61 9.65 23.12
C ILE A 136 -60.56 8.54 24.20
N ARG A 137 -59.64 8.80 25.18
CA ARG A 137 -59.62 8.43 26.62
C ARG A 137 -59.61 6.92 26.96
N SER A 138 -59.17 6.44 28.10
CA SER A 138 -58.35 6.83 29.26
C SER A 138 -58.56 5.68 30.27
N ARG A 139 -57.61 5.46 31.20
CA ARG A 139 -57.78 4.68 32.45
C ARG A 139 -57.97 3.16 32.25
N SER A 140 -57.65 2.25 33.16
CA SER A 140 -56.91 2.20 34.42
C SER A 140 -57.00 0.75 34.91
N ASN A 141 -56.07 0.34 35.78
CA ASN A 141 -56.30 -0.59 36.90
C ASN A 141 -56.34 -2.12 36.67
N SER A 142 -55.34 -2.76 37.28
CA SER A 142 -55.39 -3.84 38.30
C SER A 142 -56.14 -5.15 38.03
N ALA A 143 -55.43 -6.27 38.23
CA ALA A 143 -55.73 -7.37 39.17
C ALA A 143 -54.84 -8.59 38.81
N THR A 144 -53.91 -9.05 39.67
CA THR A 144 -54.04 -10.12 40.69
C THR A 144 -54.61 -11.47 40.23
N SER A 145 -53.95 -12.53 40.71
CA SER A 145 -54.37 -13.95 40.79
C SER A 145 -54.04 -14.80 39.55
N THR A 146 -53.57 -16.06 39.60
CA THR A 146 -53.63 -17.09 40.65
C THR A 146 -52.68 -18.25 40.31
N LEU A 147 -52.24 -18.96 41.36
CA LEU A 147 -51.57 -20.26 41.35
C LEU A 147 -52.36 -21.35 40.60
N SER A 148 -51.65 -22.28 39.96
CA SER A 148 -52.17 -23.62 39.64
C SER A 148 -51.03 -24.66 39.71
N LEU A 149 -51.16 -25.55 40.70
CA LEU A 149 -50.45 -26.81 40.85
C LEU A 149 -51.20 -27.89 40.08
N ARG A 150 -50.52 -28.83 39.39
CA ARG A 150 -50.70 -30.31 39.47
C ARG A 150 -49.98 -31.12 38.35
N PRO A 151 -49.83 -32.46 38.47
CA PRO A 151 -48.50 -33.13 38.38
C PRO A 151 -48.48 -34.41 37.48
N TYR A 152 -47.41 -35.21 37.67
CA TYR A 152 -47.20 -36.64 37.32
C TYR A 152 -46.83 -37.01 35.88
N SER A 153 -45.68 -37.66 35.73
CA SER A 153 -45.63 -39.09 35.39
C SER A 153 -44.23 -39.68 35.57
N THR A 154 -44.21 -40.84 36.22
CA THR A 154 -43.12 -41.79 36.43
C THR A 154 -42.93 -42.69 35.21
N ASN A 155 -41.70 -43.14 34.94
CA ASN A 155 -41.47 -44.51 34.49
C ASN A 155 -40.04 -44.99 34.82
N VAL A 156 -40.00 -46.25 35.25
CA VAL A 156 -38.87 -47.06 35.73
C VAL A 156 -38.54 -48.11 34.66
N SER A 157 -37.26 -48.47 34.51
CA SER A 157 -36.74 -49.85 34.29
C SER A 157 -35.29 -49.74 33.77
N THR A 158 -34.25 -49.95 34.59
CA THR A 158 -33.54 -51.20 34.96
C THR A 158 -32.99 -52.03 33.79
N HIS A 159 -31.65 -52.08 33.67
CA HIS A 159 -30.87 -53.31 33.55
C HIS A 159 -29.39 -53.07 33.92
N ASP A 160 -28.94 -53.80 34.95
CA ASP A 160 -27.55 -54.00 35.38
C ASP A 160 -26.79 -54.92 34.43
N ILE A 161 -25.50 -54.63 34.14
CA ILE A 161 -24.45 -55.65 33.85
C ILE A 161 -23.06 -55.16 34.34
N SER A 162 -22.55 -55.87 35.36
CA SER A 162 -21.19 -56.29 35.76
C SER A 162 -19.90 -55.47 35.49
N GLN A 163 -19.10 -55.39 36.56
CA GLN A 163 -17.67 -55.04 36.64
C GLN A 163 -16.73 -55.94 35.82
N GLY A 164 -15.60 -55.36 35.40
CA GLY A 164 -14.36 -56.05 35.01
C GLY A 164 -13.16 -55.08 35.03
N PRO A 165 -11.98 -55.45 35.59
CA PRO A 165 -10.88 -54.52 35.85
C PRO A 165 -9.78 -54.56 34.78
N GLY A 166 -9.09 -53.44 34.54
CA GLY A 166 -7.77 -53.46 33.92
C GLY A 166 -7.42 -52.28 33.00
N SER A 167 -6.42 -51.51 33.45
CA SER A 167 -5.32 -50.92 32.64
C SER A 167 -5.66 -50.05 31.44
N PHE A 168 -5.38 -48.74 31.53
CA PHE A 168 -4.22 -48.08 30.89
C PHE A 168 -4.25 -46.59 31.26
N GLY A 169 -3.13 -46.07 31.75
CA GLY A 169 -3.00 -44.70 32.26
C GLY A 169 -3.10 -43.64 31.15
N ALA A 170 -3.78 -42.54 31.47
CA ALA A 170 -3.73 -41.30 30.71
C ALA A 170 -3.21 -40.18 31.61
N LEU A 171 -2.04 -39.64 31.25
CA LEU A 171 -1.46 -38.42 31.81
C LEU A 171 -2.23 -37.16 31.34
N PRO A 172 -2.17 -36.05 32.09
CA PRO A 172 -3.08 -34.92 31.94
C PRO A 172 -2.72 -34.04 30.74
N ARG A 173 -3.74 -33.67 29.96
CA ARG A 173 -3.64 -32.71 28.86
C ARG A 173 -3.95 -31.31 29.40
N ASN A 174 -2.91 -30.53 29.69
CA ASN A 174 -3.06 -29.10 29.99
C ASN A 174 -3.56 -28.35 28.73
N PRO A 175 -4.54 -27.44 28.84
CA PRO A 175 -4.91 -26.56 27.74
C PRO A 175 -3.83 -25.49 27.51
N PRO A 176 -3.66 -25.00 26.26
CA PRO A 176 -2.69 -23.96 25.97
C PRO A 176 -3.08 -22.64 26.65
N SER A 177 -2.14 -22.12 27.45
CA SER A 177 -2.22 -20.79 28.07
C SER A 177 -2.26 -19.71 27.00
N SER A 178 -3.29 -18.88 27.03
CA SER A 178 -3.40 -17.64 26.30
C SER A 178 -2.35 -16.66 26.84
N SER A 179 -1.35 -16.34 26.02
CA SER A 179 -0.34 -15.32 26.30
C SER A 179 -0.97 -13.92 26.28
N LEU A 180 -1.32 -13.39 27.46
CA LEU A 180 -1.53 -11.96 27.68
C LEU A 180 -0.24 -11.40 28.30
N PHE A 181 0.63 -10.80 27.50
CA PHE A 181 1.75 -10.02 28.02
C PHE A 181 1.25 -8.60 28.34
N PRO A 182 1.62 -8.01 29.49
CA PRO A 182 1.31 -6.63 29.79
C PRO A 182 2.09 -5.68 28.88
N GLU A 183 1.39 -4.63 28.44
CA GLU A 183 1.93 -3.48 27.72
C GLU A 183 3.02 -2.81 28.56
N VAL A 184 4.28 -2.87 28.09
CA VAL A 184 5.41 -2.21 28.73
C VAL A 184 5.46 -0.77 28.22
N VAL A 185 4.98 0.18 29.04
CA VAL A 185 5.18 1.61 28.82
C VAL A 185 6.64 1.94 29.20
N PRO A 186 7.46 2.49 28.29
CA PRO A 186 8.81 2.91 28.63
C PRO A 186 8.77 4.18 29.50
N ASP A 187 9.28 4.08 30.72
CA ASP A 187 9.50 5.21 31.63
C ASP A 187 10.66 6.08 31.11
N PRO A 188 10.48 7.40 30.89
CA PRO A 188 11.56 8.26 30.41
C PRO A 188 12.66 8.40 31.46
N ARG A 189 13.78 7.70 31.24
CA ARG A 189 15.00 7.84 32.05
C ARG A 189 15.51 9.29 31.98
N ARG A 190 15.50 9.98 33.13
CA ARG A 190 16.26 11.22 33.34
C ARG A 190 17.76 10.88 33.37
N ASN A 191 18.48 11.27 32.33
CA ASN A 191 19.94 11.33 32.36
C ASN A 191 20.38 12.59 33.12
N SER A 192 20.88 12.45 34.34
CA SER A 192 21.69 13.49 34.97
C SER A 192 23.13 13.35 34.49
N TYR A 193 23.56 14.24 33.60
CA TYR A 193 24.95 14.36 33.18
C TYR A 193 25.74 15.14 34.26
N ASP A 194 26.85 14.57 34.72
CA ASP A 194 27.86 15.24 35.57
C ASP A 194 28.96 15.78 34.64
N PRO A 195 29.16 17.11 34.53
CA PRO A 195 30.06 17.72 33.55
C PRO A 195 31.52 17.82 34.01
N SER A 196 31.96 17.03 35.02
CA SER A 196 33.27 17.26 35.66
C SER A 196 34.45 16.43 35.14
N ASN A 197 34.28 15.53 34.17
CA ASN A 197 35.40 14.73 33.64
C ASN A 197 35.36 14.59 32.13
N ASP A 198 36.02 15.50 31.40
CA ASP A 198 36.42 15.26 30.01
C ASP A 198 37.83 15.82 29.77
N LEU A 199 38.75 14.92 29.39
CA LEU A 199 40.01 15.23 28.73
C LEU A 199 39.84 15.00 27.23
N PRO A 200 40.38 15.86 26.34
CA PRO A 200 40.11 15.77 24.91
C PRO A 200 41.06 14.77 24.24
N ILE A 201 40.50 13.75 23.57
CA ILE A 201 41.22 13.02 22.51
C ILE A 201 40.54 13.38 21.18
N PRO A 202 41.22 14.10 20.27
CA PRO A 202 40.67 14.41 18.96
C PRO A 202 40.86 13.21 18.05
N VAL A 203 39.78 12.45 17.81
CA VAL A 203 39.68 11.57 16.63
C VAL A 203 38.65 12.18 15.72
N GLU A 204 39.13 12.90 14.71
CA GLU A 204 38.34 13.51 13.66
C GLU A 204 37.89 12.41 12.69
N ILE A 205 36.81 11.71 13.05
CA ILE A 205 36.08 10.86 12.10
C ILE A 205 35.25 11.80 11.25
N GLU A 206 35.61 11.93 9.98
CA GLU A 206 34.87 12.66 8.95
C GLU A 206 33.53 11.94 8.66
N GLN A 207 32.61 11.96 9.63
CA GLN A 207 31.22 11.62 9.42
C GLN A 207 30.62 12.74 8.57
N ARG A 208 30.37 12.46 7.29
CA ARG A 208 29.48 13.28 6.47
C ARG A 208 28.17 13.44 7.25
N HIS A 209 27.95 14.64 7.79
CA HIS A 209 26.69 15.02 8.39
C HIS A 209 25.62 14.97 7.32
N VAL A 210 24.93 13.83 7.21
CA VAL A 210 23.63 13.78 6.55
C VAL A 210 22.71 14.59 7.45
N SER A 211 22.30 15.78 6.99
CA SER A 211 21.37 16.64 7.69
C SER A 211 20.13 15.83 8.08
N GLN A 212 20.01 15.52 9.36
CA GLN A 212 18.90 14.73 9.86
C GLN A 212 17.63 15.58 9.74
N PRO A 213 16.56 15.12 9.07
CA PRO A 213 15.35 15.91 8.91
C PRO A 213 14.75 16.24 10.28
N GLN A 214 14.25 17.46 10.43
CA GLN A 214 13.65 17.95 11.68
C GLN A 214 12.46 17.06 12.09
N SER A 215 12.36 16.76 13.38
CA SER A 215 11.19 16.08 13.94
C SER A 215 9.98 17.02 13.81
N ILE A 216 9.04 16.64 12.96
CA ILE A 216 7.81 17.41 12.73
C ILE A 216 6.84 17.04 13.84
N ALA A 217 6.31 18.06 14.53
CA ALA A 217 5.18 17.86 15.43
C ALA A 217 3.98 17.31 14.62
N PRO A 218 3.13 16.45 15.19
CA PRO A 218 2.01 15.81 14.51
C PRO A 218 0.85 16.79 14.25
N ASP A 219 1.13 18.01 13.80
CA ASP A 219 0.10 18.90 13.25
C ASP A 219 -0.30 18.34 11.87
N PRO A 220 -1.55 17.86 11.70
CA PRO A 220 -2.03 17.28 10.45
C PRO A 220 -2.01 18.29 9.29
N THR A 221 -1.88 19.60 9.54
CA THR A 221 -1.72 20.61 8.49
C THR A 221 -0.27 20.79 8.04
N SER A 222 0.69 20.52 8.93
CA SER A 222 2.13 20.62 8.63
C SER A 222 2.63 19.48 7.76
N LEU A 223 2.09 18.27 7.94
CA LEU A 223 2.55 17.06 7.24
C LEU A 223 2.29 17.10 5.73
N PRO A 224 1.11 17.50 5.21
CA PRO A 224 0.90 17.68 3.79
C PRO A 224 1.86 18.72 3.18
N LEU A 225 2.10 19.84 3.87
CA LEU A 225 3.05 20.85 3.42
C LEU A 225 4.48 20.30 3.39
N TYR A 226 4.87 19.52 4.39
CA TYR A 226 6.14 18.83 4.42
C TYR A 226 6.31 17.88 3.23
N LEU A 227 5.29 17.07 2.93
CA LEU A 227 5.33 16.11 1.82
C LEU A 227 5.40 16.81 0.46
N GLU A 228 4.68 17.91 0.27
CA GLU A 228 4.79 18.70 -0.97
C GLU A 228 6.19 19.34 -1.12
N THR A 229 6.84 19.69 0.01
CA THR A 229 8.15 20.33 0.02
C THR A 229 9.30 19.32 -0.15
N HIS A 230 9.27 18.22 0.61
CA HIS A 230 10.36 17.25 0.69
C HIS A 230 10.14 16.03 -0.19
N ARG A 231 8.89 15.82 -0.65
CA ARG A 231 8.46 14.68 -1.49
C ARG A 231 8.73 13.30 -0.89
N GLN A 232 9.04 13.26 0.39
CA GLN A 232 9.45 12.06 1.11
C GLN A 232 8.73 11.99 2.44
N VAL A 233 8.35 10.78 2.86
CA VAL A 233 7.86 10.55 4.22
C VAL A 233 8.99 10.74 5.24
N PRO A 234 8.77 11.51 6.33
CA PRO A 234 9.80 11.76 7.33
C PRO A 234 10.33 10.46 7.94
N TYR A 235 11.63 10.46 8.26
CA TYR A 235 12.27 9.34 8.94
C TYR A 235 11.99 9.40 10.44
N PRO A 236 11.52 8.31 11.07
CA PRO A 236 11.49 8.24 12.53
C PRO A 236 12.91 8.43 13.08
N PRO A 237 13.14 9.37 14.00
CA PRO A 237 14.49 9.74 14.45
C PRO A 237 15.22 8.60 15.16
N THR A 238 14.47 7.64 15.70
CA THR A 238 14.98 6.44 16.37
C THR A 238 15.45 5.35 15.41
N TRP A 239 15.11 5.43 14.12
CA TRP A 239 15.46 4.39 13.16
C TRP A 239 16.85 4.65 12.56
N ARG A 240 17.71 3.64 12.65
CA ARG A 240 19.02 3.61 11.98
C ARG A 240 18.92 2.66 10.80
N LEU A 241 18.81 3.22 9.60
CA LEU A 241 18.58 2.45 8.38
C LEU A 241 19.92 1.99 7.76
N PRO A 242 20.16 0.68 7.61
CA PRO A 242 21.33 0.18 6.90
C PRO A 242 21.32 0.57 5.41
N PRO A 243 22.44 0.46 4.67
CA PRO A 243 22.48 0.72 3.23
C PRO A 243 21.43 -0.08 2.44
N VAL A 244 20.94 0.49 1.35
CA VAL A 244 19.98 -0.20 0.46
C VAL A 244 20.72 -1.20 -0.42
N VAL A 245 20.23 -2.43 -0.46
CA VAL A 245 20.72 -3.55 -1.28
C VAL A 245 19.89 -3.70 -2.56
N ALA A 246 18.58 -3.52 -2.47
CA ALA A 246 17.68 -3.53 -3.62
C ALA A 246 16.49 -2.59 -3.39
N THR A 247 15.93 -2.04 -4.46
CA THR A 247 14.74 -1.21 -4.41
C THR A 247 13.66 -1.78 -5.31
N PHE A 248 12.43 -1.77 -4.81
CA PHE A 248 11.24 -2.12 -5.57
C PHE A 248 10.26 -0.96 -5.55
N TYR A 249 9.59 -0.74 -6.67
CA TYR A 249 8.60 0.30 -6.87
C TYR A 249 7.23 -0.34 -7.12
N ALA A 250 6.20 0.26 -6.57
CA ALA A 250 4.83 -0.16 -6.74
C ALA A 250 4.27 0.29 -8.10
N HIS A 251 3.61 -0.63 -8.81
CA HIS A 251 2.90 -0.41 -10.06
C HIS A 251 1.45 -0.84 -9.85
N ALA A 252 0.54 0.13 -9.85
CA ALA A 252 -0.89 -0.15 -9.78
C ALA A 252 -1.39 -0.66 -11.13
N GLY A 253 -2.18 -1.75 -11.13
CA GLY A 253 -2.72 -2.31 -12.37
C GLY A 253 -3.67 -1.36 -13.12
N SER A 254 -3.85 -1.63 -14.42
CA SER A 254 -4.60 -0.77 -15.34
C SER A 254 -6.13 -0.77 -15.18
N LYS A 255 -6.68 -1.58 -14.28
CA LYS A 255 -8.14 -1.73 -14.10
C LYS A 255 -8.57 -1.24 -12.73
N THR A 256 -9.12 -0.03 -12.74
CA THR A 256 -9.90 0.50 -11.63
C THR A 256 -11.38 0.34 -11.99
N GLU A 257 -12.17 -0.29 -11.12
CA GLU A 257 -13.62 -0.35 -11.33
C GLU A 257 -14.21 1.06 -11.33
N LEU A 258 -15.24 1.32 -12.15
CA LEU A 258 -15.90 2.63 -12.31
C LEU A 258 -16.49 3.23 -11.01
N LYS A 259 -16.49 2.47 -9.90
CA LYS A 259 -16.99 2.91 -8.59
C LYS A 259 -16.00 2.69 -7.46
N ALA A 260 -14.77 2.29 -7.78
CA ALA A 260 -13.74 2.07 -6.78
C ALA A 260 -13.27 3.41 -6.18
N ASP A 261 -12.89 3.36 -4.92
CA ASP A 261 -12.14 4.39 -4.22
C ASP A 261 -10.75 3.85 -3.84
N TRP A 262 -9.90 4.69 -3.25
CA TRP A 262 -8.57 4.29 -2.79
C TRP A 262 -8.56 3.17 -1.74
N LEU A 263 -9.68 2.95 -1.01
CA LEU A 263 -9.85 1.82 -0.08
C LEU A 263 -10.33 0.54 -0.77
N SER A 264 -10.76 0.63 -2.01
CA SER A 264 -11.23 -0.51 -2.77
C SER A 264 -10.07 -1.44 -3.10
N GLN A 265 -10.37 -2.73 -3.13
CA GLN A 265 -9.37 -3.73 -3.47
C GLN A 265 -9.05 -3.62 -4.97
N GLN A 266 -7.77 -3.47 -5.30
CA GLN A 266 -7.32 -3.49 -6.69
C GLN A 266 -7.38 -4.93 -7.23
N GLU A 267 -7.64 -5.12 -8.53
CA GLU A 267 -7.63 -6.45 -9.14
C GLU A 267 -6.21 -7.04 -9.16
N SER A 268 -5.22 -6.19 -9.42
CA SER A 268 -3.81 -6.56 -9.49
C SER A 268 -2.89 -5.41 -9.06
N PHE A 269 -1.70 -5.79 -8.60
CA PHE A 269 -0.66 -4.87 -8.14
C PHE A 269 0.69 -5.52 -8.37
N THR A 270 1.71 -4.74 -8.77
CA THR A 270 3.02 -5.29 -9.09
C THR A 270 4.12 -4.51 -8.41
N TRP A 271 5.13 -5.18 -7.84
CA TRP A 271 6.39 -4.54 -7.44
C TRP A 271 7.47 -4.82 -8.46
N ARG A 272 8.24 -3.82 -8.89
CA ARG A 272 9.31 -3.97 -9.89
C ARG A 272 10.59 -3.28 -9.46
N THR A 273 11.75 -3.73 -9.94
CA THR A 273 13.03 -3.06 -9.65
C THR A 273 13.29 -1.77 -10.45
N ILE A 274 12.33 -1.38 -11.29
CA ILE A 274 12.40 -0.17 -12.12
C ILE A 274 11.25 0.76 -11.79
N ARG A 275 11.49 2.06 -11.91
CA ARG A 275 10.46 3.06 -11.67
C ARG A 275 9.37 3.01 -12.75
N PRO A 276 8.15 3.43 -12.43
CA PRO A 276 7.10 3.64 -13.44
C PRO A 276 7.53 4.58 -14.58
N THR A 277 8.32 5.63 -14.28
CA THR A 277 8.83 6.58 -15.30
C THR A 277 9.85 5.94 -16.25
N GLU A 278 10.65 5.00 -15.75
CA GLU A 278 11.69 4.29 -16.51
C GLU A 278 11.17 3.07 -17.27
N HIS A 279 9.93 2.65 -17.03
CA HIS A 279 9.38 1.37 -17.50
C HIS A 279 9.52 1.17 -19.02
N ALA A 280 9.42 2.23 -19.80
CA ALA A 280 9.55 2.17 -21.27
C ALA A 280 10.88 1.57 -21.74
N TYR A 281 11.94 1.63 -20.92
CA TYR A 281 13.28 1.20 -21.31
C TYR A 281 13.62 -0.24 -20.95
N ASN A 282 12.89 -0.88 -20.01
CA ASN A 282 13.23 -2.24 -19.55
C ASN A 282 12.01 -3.05 -19.07
N PRO A 283 11.18 -3.60 -19.96
CA PRO A 283 10.01 -4.37 -19.57
C PRO A 283 10.33 -5.70 -18.87
N ALA A 284 11.57 -6.18 -18.94
CA ALA A 284 12.00 -7.48 -18.42
C ALA A 284 12.41 -7.46 -16.93
N ALA A 285 12.25 -6.33 -16.23
CA ALA A 285 12.63 -6.21 -14.84
C ALA A 285 11.92 -7.24 -13.94
N PRO A 286 12.62 -7.82 -12.95
CA PRO A 286 12.01 -8.69 -11.95
C PRO A 286 10.77 -8.04 -11.34
N SER A 287 9.66 -8.79 -11.36
CA SER A 287 8.38 -8.29 -10.88
C SER A 287 7.68 -9.30 -9.97
N TYR A 288 7.12 -8.80 -8.86
CA TYR A 288 6.22 -9.54 -7.98
C TYR A 288 4.80 -9.10 -8.26
N THR A 289 3.99 -9.98 -8.84
CA THR A 289 2.64 -9.62 -9.28
C THR A 289 1.60 -10.26 -8.38
N PHE A 290 0.75 -9.43 -7.80
CA PHE A 290 -0.39 -9.82 -6.98
C PHE A 290 -1.65 -9.90 -7.81
N ARG A 291 -2.42 -10.96 -7.60
CA ARG A 291 -3.80 -11.09 -8.06
C ARG A 291 -4.72 -11.25 -6.87
N PHE A 292 -5.62 -10.30 -6.69
CA PHE A 292 -6.53 -10.26 -5.56
C PHE A 292 -7.85 -10.98 -5.87
N SER A 293 -8.45 -11.54 -4.83
CA SER A 293 -9.79 -12.11 -4.87
C SER A 293 -10.48 -11.88 -3.53
N SER A 294 -11.66 -11.28 -3.57
CA SER A 294 -12.60 -11.24 -2.46
C SER A 294 -13.77 -12.19 -2.73
N LYS A 295 -14.20 -12.89 -1.69
CA LYS A 295 -15.41 -13.72 -1.68
C LYS A 295 -16.15 -13.46 -0.37
N GLY A 296 -17.46 -13.65 -0.36
CA GLY A 296 -18.29 -13.36 0.81
C GLY A 296 -19.10 -12.07 0.63
N GLY A 297 -19.80 -11.63 1.68
CA GLY A 297 -20.72 -10.50 1.58
C GLY A 297 -21.76 -10.51 2.69
N SER A 298 -22.95 -9.99 2.42
CA SER A 298 -24.01 -9.76 3.43
C SER A 298 -24.43 -11.01 4.24
N PHE A 299 -24.18 -12.22 3.73
CA PHE A 299 -24.61 -13.47 4.38
C PHE A 299 -23.46 -14.44 4.71
N ARG A 300 -22.21 -14.11 4.34
CA ARG A 300 -21.05 -14.98 4.57
C ARG A 300 -19.86 -14.16 5.01
N ASP A 301 -19.13 -14.69 5.98
CA ASP A 301 -17.85 -14.16 6.43
C ASP A 301 -17.01 -13.68 5.24
N PRO A 302 -16.63 -12.39 5.21
CA PRO A 302 -15.81 -11.88 4.13
C PRO A 302 -14.45 -12.58 4.14
N LYS A 303 -14.06 -13.07 2.96
CA LYS A 303 -12.81 -13.73 2.68
C LYS A 303 -12.02 -12.90 1.69
N PHE A 304 -10.84 -12.47 2.11
CA PHE A 304 -9.86 -11.80 1.27
C PHE A 304 -8.73 -12.77 0.98
N SER A 305 -8.27 -12.79 -0.26
CA SER A 305 -7.15 -13.63 -0.65
C SER A 305 -6.38 -13.00 -1.79
N TRP A 306 -5.10 -13.33 -1.88
CA TRP A 306 -4.31 -13.00 -3.05
C TRP A 306 -3.29 -14.09 -3.33
N ILE A 307 -2.84 -14.13 -4.58
CA ILE A 307 -1.73 -14.95 -5.04
C ILE A 307 -0.65 -14.01 -5.56
N MET A 308 0.59 -14.20 -5.12
CA MET A 308 1.74 -13.46 -5.61
C MET A 308 2.61 -14.39 -6.46
N THR A 309 2.80 -13.99 -7.72
CA THR A 309 3.68 -14.66 -8.69
C THR A 309 5.08 -14.07 -8.60
N LEU A 310 6.10 -14.94 -8.59
CA LEU A 310 7.51 -14.56 -8.50
C LEU A 310 8.08 -14.14 -9.87
N PRO A 311 9.14 -13.31 -9.89
CA PRO A 311 9.86 -12.96 -11.11
C PRO A 311 10.28 -14.20 -11.91
N GLY A 312 10.12 -14.14 -13.24
CA GLY A 312 10.52 -15.21 -14.15
C GLY A 312 9.52 -16.38 -14.28
N GLN A 313 8.44 -16.40 -13.49
CA GLN A 313 7.33 -17.34 -13.71
C GLN A 313 6.30 -16.70 -14.65
N SER A 314 6.52 -16.88 -15.96
CA SER A 314 5.51 -16.53 -16.95
C SER A 314 4.24 -17.36 -16.70
N PRO A 315 3.03 -16.78 -16.77
CA PRO A 315 1.76 -17.51 -16.74
C PRO A 315 1.52 -18.25 -18.07
N GLU A 316 2.55 -18.90 -18.60
CA GLU A 316 2.45 -19.76 -19.78
C GLU A 316 1.33 -20.78 -19.56
N PRO A 317 0.42 -20.95 -20.54
CA PRO A 317 -0.70 -21.88 -20.42
C PRO A 317 -0.14 -23.28 -20.21
N LYS A 318 -0.23 -23.78 -18.97
CA LYS A 318 0.31 -25.07 -18.56
C LYS A 318 -0.10 -26.14 -19.57
N LYS A 319 0.87 -26.71 -20.31
CA LYS A 319 0.66 -27.92 -21.11
C LYS A 319 0.06 -28.97 -20.17
N LYS A 320 -1.16 -29.41 -20.46
CA LYS A 320 -1.93 -30.42 -19.69
C LYS A 320 -1.06 -31.66 -19.49
N GLY A 321 -0.41 -31.79 -18.33
CA GLY A 321 0.40 -32.98 -18.01
C GLY A 321 1.53 -32.74 -17.00
N SER A 322 2.10 -31.55 -16.95
CA SER A 322 3.21 -31.23 -16.04
C SER A 322 2.70 -30.49 -14.80
N LYS A 323 2.55 -31.19 -13.67
CA LYS A 323 2.33 -30.56 -12.35
C LYS A 323 3.67 -30.01 -11.82
N SER A 324 4.26 -29.02 -12.49
CA SER A 324 5.32 -28.26 -11.85
C SER A 324 4.72 -27.54 -10.64
N LYS A 325 5.34 -27.73 -9.48
CA LYS A 325 4.89 -27.15 -8.21
C LYS A 325 5.24 -25.67 -8.25
N GLU A 326 4.27 -24.87 -8.69
CA GLU A 326 4.40 -23.42 -8.79
C GLU A 326 4.75 -22.85 -7.42
N THR A 327 5.92 -22.25 -7.29
CA THR A 327 6.36 -21.54 -6.08
C THR A 327 5.71 -20.16 -6.05
N SER A 328 4.41 -20.15 -5.78
CA SER A 328 3.67 -18.90 -5.53
C SER A 328 3.43 -18.72 -4.04
N TRP A 329 3.33 -17.44 -3.63
CA TRP A 329 2.85 -17.09 -2.30
C TRP A 329 1.34 -16.93 -2.36
N THR A 330 0.65 -17.44 -1.34
CA THR A 330 -0.81 -17.33 -1.24
C THR A 330 -1.20 -16.84 0.14
N TYR A 331 -2.14 -15.90 0.19
CA TYR A 331 -2.68 -15.38 1.42
C TYR A 331 -4.19 -15.59 1.49
N GLU A 332 -4.69 -15.99 2.66
CA GLU A 332 -6.11 -16.09 2.96
C GLU A 332 -6.39 -15.44 4.32
N LEU A 333 -7.23 -14.41 4.30
CA LEU A 333 -7.84 -13.78 5.47
C LEU A 333 -9.35 -14.02 5.46
N ARG A 334 -9.89 -14.47 6.59
CA ARG A 334 -11.33 -14.52 6.85
C ARG A 334 -11.64 -13.72 8.10
N LEU A 335 -12.58 -12.79 7.97
CA LEU A 335 -13.08 -12.00 9.09
C LEU A 335 -14.49 -12.49 9.46
N ASP A 336 -14.83 -12.38 10.73
CA ASP A 336 -16.16 -12.59 11.23
C ASP A 336 -17.09 -11.49 10.73
N LEU A 337 -18.24 -11.87 10.17
CA LEU A 337 -19.21 -10.91 9.65
C LEU A 337 -19.77 -9.98 10.74
N SER A 338 -19.99 -10.48 11.96
CA SER A 338 -20.58 -9.70 13.05
C SER A 338 -19.61 -8.72 13.72
N GLY A 339 -18.39 -9.16 14.01
CA GLY A 339 -17.43 -8.36 14.77
C GLY A 339 -16.27 -7.79 13.96
N GLY A 340 -16.12 -8.15 12.68
CA GLY A 340 -14.91 -7.85 11.89
C GLY A 340 -13.66 -8.58 12.41
N MET A 341 -13.81 -9.45 13.41
CA MET A 341 -12.71 -10.12 14.08
C MET A 341 -12.08 -11.19 13.20
N ARG A 342 -10.77 -11.35 13.30
CA ARG A 342 -10.02 -12.37 12.55
C ARG A 342 -10.47 -13.79 12.91
N LYS A 343 -11.08 -14.50 11.96
CA LYS A 343 -11.43 -15.94 12.09
C LYS A 343 -10.32 -16.85 11.62
N LYS A 344 -9.65 -16.50 10.52
CA LYS A 344 -8.55 -17.29 9.94
C LYS A 344 -7.63 -16.38 9.17
N GLU A 345 -6.32 -16.54 9.36
CA GLU A 345 -5.30 -15.88 8.57
C GLU A 345 -4.17 -16.87 8.29
N ARG A 346 -3.76 -17.00 7.03
CA ARG A 346 -2.66 -17.88 6.62
C ARG A 346 -1.91 -17.29 5.43
N LEU A 347 -0.59 -17.23 5.56
CA LEU A 347 0.32 -17.00 4.45
C LEU A 347 1.03 -18.34 4.12
N ASN A 348 0.93 -18.82 2.89
CA ASN A 348 1.60 -20.05 2.45
C ASN A 348 2.60 -19.74 1.35
N HIS A 349 3.73 -20.43 1.37
CA HIS A 349 4.74 -20.41 0.32
C HIS A 349 4.98 -21.86 -0.16
N GLY A 350 4.47 -22.22 -1.33
CA GLY A 350 4.61 -23.58 -1.87
C GLY A 350 4.16 -24.68 -0.89
N SER A 351 5.07 -25.59 -0.52
CA SER A 351 4.83 -26.64 0.49
C SER A 351 5.44 -26.37 1.86
N HIS A 352 5.91 -25.16 2.11
CA HIS A 352 6.44 -24.80 3.41
C HIS A 352 5.32 -24.69 4.46
N ILE A 353 5.73 -24.68 5.72
CA ILE A 353 4.84 -24.44 6.85
C ILE A 353 4.14 -23.09 6.66
N ALA A 354 2.83 -23.06 6.88
CA ALA A 354 2.07 -21.82 6.80
C ALA A 354 2.62 -20.81 7.83
N ILE A 355 2.93 -19.61 7.36
CA ILE A 355 3.35 -18.49 8.20
C ILE A 355 2.11 -17.90 8.85
N LEU A 356 2.13 -17.81 10.17
CA LEU A 356 1.12 -17.12 10.95
C LEU A 356 1.58 -15.69 11.20
N THR A 357 0.80 -14.74 10.72
CA THR A 357 0.97 -13.31 10.95
C THR A 357 0.09 -12.86 12.11
N THR A 358 0.54 -11.85 12.86
CA THR A 358 -0.24 -11.20 13.92
C THR A 358 -0.13 -9.70 13.78
N TYR A 359 -1.21 -9.09 13.29
CA TYR A 359 -1.35 -7.64 13.20
C TYR A 359 -1.84 -7.07 14.54
N VAL A 360 -1.27 -5.95 14.94
CA VAL A 360 -1.66 -5.18 16.13
C VAL A 360 -1.74 -3.71 15.74
N HIS A 361 -2.93 -3.13 15.87
CA HIS A 361 -3.16 -1.69 15.77
C HIS A 361 -3.06 -1.09 17.17
N ALA A 362 -1.91 -0.51 17.53
CA ALA A 362 -1.66 0.06 18.85
C ALA A 362 -1.66 1.60 18.83
N LEU A 363 -1.70 2.22 20.01
CA LEU A 363 -1.79 3.68 20.16
C LEU A 363 -0.54 4.43 19.66
N ASN A 364 0.62 3.75 19.67
CA ASN A 364 1.91 4.34 19.29
C ASN A 364 2.32 3.98 17.86
N TYR A 365 2.11 2.73 17.45
CA TYR A 365 2.40 2.24 16.10
C TYR A 365 1.58 1.00 15.78
N ASP A 366 1.45 0.74 14.49
CA ASP A 366 0.91 -0.49 13.95
C ASP A 366 2.06 -1.48 13.76
N SER A 367 1.78 -2.76 13.98
CA SER A 367 2.79 -3.80 13.79
C SER A 367 2.24 -5.10 13.22
N LEU A 368 3.09 -5.82 12.47
CA LEU A 368 2.80 -7.15 11.95
C LEU A 368 3.94 -8.11 12.32
N ARG A 369 3.69 -9.03 13.25
CA ARG A 369 4.67 -10.03 13.72
C ARG A 369 4.50 -11.36 12.99
N PHE A 370 5.59 -12.03 12.66
CA PHE A 370 5.58 -13.37 12.06
C PHE A 370 6.92 -14.10 12.24
N ILE A 371 6.94 -15.41 12.01
CA ILE A 371 8.15 -16.22 11.93
C ILE A 371 8.39 -16.59 10.46
N GLY A 372 9.55 -16.25 9.92
CA GLY A 372 9.89 -16.53 8.52
C GLY A 372 10.19 -18.01 8.26
N PRO A 373 10.27 -18.44 6.99
CA PRO A 373 10.66 -19.80 6.62
C PRO A 373 12.07 -20.20 7.11
N ASP A 374 12.91 -19.22 7.39
CA ASP A 374 14.25 -19.35 7.98
C ASP A 374 14.24 -19.52 9.51
N GLY A 375 13.06 -19.51 10.14
CA GLY A 375 12.89 -19.63 11.59
C GLY A 375 13.19 -18.34 12.37
N ARG A 376 13.53 -17.23 11.71
CA ARG A 376 13.75 -15.94 12.37
C ARG A 376 12.41 -15.27 12.67
N ALA A 377 12.37 -14.55 13.78
CA ALA A 377 11.23 -13.69 14.11
C ALA A 377 11.37 -12.33 13.40
N TYR A 378 10.26 -11.86 12.84
CA TYR A 378 10.16 -10.62 12.10
C TYR A 378 9.02 -9.77 12.63
N MET A 379 9.16 -8.44 12.50
CA MET A 379 8.11 -7.50 12.83
C MET A 379 8.15 -6.29 11.90
N TRP A 380 7.09 -6.07 11.12
CA TRP A 380 6.85 -4.75 10.55
C TRP A 380 6.38 -3.80 11.64
N VAL A 381 6.86 -2.57 11.61
CA VAL A 381 6.49 -1.48 12.51
C VAL A 381 6.26 -0.22 11.68
N SER A 382 5.13 0.44 11.88
CA SER A 382 4.89 1.77 11.31
C SER A 382 5.56 2.85 12.17
N GLY A 383 5.95 3.97 11.56
CA GLY A 383 6.57 5.09 12.29
C GLY A 383 5.63 5.76 13.30
N SER A 384 4.33 5.52 13.18
CA SER A 384 3.26 6.05 14.04
C SER A 384 1.99 5.21 13.91
N GLN A 385 1.01 5.37 14.81
CA GLN A 385 -0.32 4.81 14.64
C GLN A 385 -0.93 5.25 13.31
N VAL A 386 -1.45 4.31 12.54
CA VAL A 386 -2.08 4.60 11.26
C VAL A 386 -3.54 4.96 11.46
N SER A 387 -3.92 6.19 11.13
CA SER A 387 -5.29 6.68 11.29
C SER A 387 -5.63 7.76 10.27
N SER A 388 -6.74 7.58 9.56
CA SER A 388 -7.23 8.57 8.60
C SER A 388 -7.72 9.81 9.35
N VAL A 389 -8.41 9.65 10.47
CA VAL A 389 -9.02 10.78 11.21
C VAL A 389 -8.00 11.66 11.92
N ASN A 390 -6.84 11.12 12.28
CA ASN A 390 -5.77 11.87 12.97
C ASN A 390 -4.67 12.39 12.03
N GLY A 391 -4.85 12.26 10.71
CA GLY A 391 -3.87 12.73 9.72
C GLY A 391 -2.64 11.84 9.53
N MET A 392 -2.50 10.76 10.31
CA MET A 392 -1.45 9.74 10.16
C MET A 392 -1.86 8.72 9.11
N ARG A 393 -1.95 9.21 7.87
CA ARG A 393 -2.41 8.46 6.70
C ARG A 393 -1.37 7.43 6.29
N TYR A 394 -1.80 6.33 5.66
CA TYR A 394 -0.89 5.29 5.20
C TYR A 394 0.21 5.82 4.27
N ASP A 395 -0.13 6.77 3.39
CA ASP A 395 0.83 7.38 2.48
C ASP A 395 1.81 8.35 3.16
N THR A 396 1.61 8.63 4.45
CA THR A 396 2.41 9.60 5.21
C THR A 396 3.22 8.96 6.34
N VAL A 397 3.15 7.64 6.45
CA VAL A 397 3.85 6.86 7.46
C VAL A 397 4.86 5.95 6.77
N ARG A 398 6.05 5.86 7.34
CA ARG A 398 7.10 4.93 6.90
C ARG A 398 6.96 3.64 7.68
N HIS A 399 7.21 2.50 7.05
CA HIS A 399 7.20 1.20 7.70
C HIS A 399 8.59 0.59 7.66
N ALA A 400 9.03 -0.07 8.72
CA ALA A 400 10.29 -0.79 8.77
C ALA A 400 10.07 -2.23 9.20
N LEU A 401 10.77 -3.16 8.54
CA LEU A 401 10.81 -4.57 8.88
C LEU A 401 12.02 -4.85 9.75
N PHE A 402 11.76 -5.17 11.00
CA PHE A 402 12.77 -5.59 11.95
C PHE A 402 12.91 -7.11 11.95
N ALA A 403 14.13 -7.61 12.10
CA ALA A 403 14.43 -9.04 12.20
C ALA A 403 15.25 -9.34 13.45
N ALA A 404 14.86 -10.39 14.18
CA ALA A 404 15.64 -10.91 15.31
C ALA A 404 17.05 -11.35 14.83
N VAL A 405 18.09 -11.00 15.60
CA VAL A 405 19.50 -11.31 15.28
C VAL A 405 20.17 -11.98 16.48
N GLY A 406 20.86 -13.09 16.24
CA GLY A 406 21.67 -13.78 17.25
C GLY A 406 20.84 -14.21 18.47
N HIS A 407 21.18 -13.66 19.64
CA HIS A 407 20.52 -13.97 20.91
C HIS A 407 19.30 -13.08 21.20
N ILE A 408 19.09 -12.01 20.42
CA ILE A 408 17.97 -11.09 20.59
C ILE A 408 16.74 -11.73 19.97
N LYS A 409 15.82 -12.20 20.82
CA LYS A 409 14.59 -12.87 20.40
C LYS A 409 13.51 -11.90 19.93
N ASP A 410 13.48 -10.69 20.49
CA ASP A 410 12.49 -9.67 20.12
C ASP A 410 12.97 -8.93 18.87
N PRO A 411 12.25 -9.03 17.73
CA PRO A 411 12.64 -8.35 16.51
C PRO A 411 12.79 -6.84 16.68
N LEU A 412 12.05 -6.20 17.59
CA LEU A 412 12.09 -4.73 17.74
C LEU A 412 13.48 -4.18 18.06
N TYR A 413 14.31 -4.98 18.72
CA TYR A 413 15.69 -4.64 19.07
C TYR A 413 16.72 -5.25 18.11
N GLY A 414 16.25 -5.87 17.03
CA GLY A 414 17.07 -6.47 15.99
C GLY A 414 17.47 -5.48 14.89
N GLU A 415 17.83 -6.02 13.73
CA GLU A 415 18.26 -5.21 12.58
C GLU A 415 17.05 -4.80 11.71
N ILE A 416 17.10 -3.62 11.11
CA ILE A 416 16.13 -3.22 10.07
C ILE A 416 16.57 -3.84 8.74
N VAL A 417 15.87 -4.89 8.30
CA VAL A 417 16.19 -5.63 7.06
C VAL A 417 15.52 -5.06 5.82
N ALA A 418 14.46 -4.27 5.98
CA ALA A 418 13.77 -3.56 4.91
C ALA A 418 12.98 -2.37 5.46
N ASP A 419 12.63 -1.42 4.61
CA ASP A 419 11.66 -0.38 4.92
C ASP A 419 10.86 0.02 3.67
N HIS A 420 9.69 0.57 3.90
CA HIS A 420 8.73 0.95 2.88
C HIS A 420 8.25 2.38 3.13
N THR A 421 8.06 3.12 2.05
CA THR A 421 7.49 4.47 2.06
C THR A 421 6.61 4.66 0.83
N PHE A 422 5.48 5.33 1.00
CA PHE A 422 4.63 5.67 -0.14
C PHE A 422 5.20 6.81 -0.98
N TRP A 423 5.95 7.72 -0.36
CA TRP A 423 6.65 8.82 -1.03
C TRP A 423 8.13 8.71 -0.75
N ASP A 424 8.90 8.41 -1.79
CA ASP A 424 10.32 8.09 -1.66
C ASP A 424 11.27 9.29 -1.74
N GLY A 425 10.76 10.47 -2.13
CA GLY A 425 11.55 11.68 -2.33
C GLY A 425 12.14 11.81 -3.72
N HIS A 426 11.89 10.85 -4.62
CA HIS A 426 12.59 10.84 -5.89
C HIS A 426 12.15 11.98 -6.81
N VAL A 427 13.17 12.69 -7.29
CA VAL A 427 13.09 13.69 -8.34
C VAL A 427 13.81 13.10 -9.54
N ASP A 428 13.06 12.83 -10.62
CA ASP A 428 13.65 12.42 -11.88
C ASP A 428 14.18 13.68 -12.60
N GLU A 429 15.45 14.01 -12.39
CA GLU A 429 16.10 15.17 -13.03
C GLU A 429 16.32 14.96 -14.54
N VAL A 430 16.25 13.70 -15.01
CA VAL A 430 16.42 13.35 -16.42
C VAL A 430 15.09 13.19 -17.15
N GLU A 431 13.95 13.32 -16.47
CA GLU A 431 12.64 13.27 -17.11
C GLU A 431 12.52 14.41 -18.14
N VAL A 432 12.31 14.03 -19.40
CA VAL A 432 12.16 14.98 -20.51
C VAL A 432 10.69 15.12 -20.85
N HIS A 433 10.11 16.29 -20.56
CA HIS A 433 8.74 16.61 -20.94
C HIS A 433 8.69 17.16 -22.37
N ALA A 434 8.81 16.27 -23.36
CA ALA A 434 8.73 16.63 -24.77
C ALA A 434 7.45 17.43 -25.09
N GLY A 435 7.62 18.58 -25.76
CA GLY A 435 6.52 19.48 -26.12
C GLY A 435 6.03 20.40 -25.00
N ALA A 436 6.59 20.32 -23.79
CA ALA A 436 6.38 21.31 -22.74
C ALA A 436 7.45 22.40 -22.82
N LYS A 437 7.02 23.66 -22.83
CA LYS A 437 7.88 24.84 -22.81
C LYS A 437 7.66 25.58 -21.50
N CYS A 438 8.73 25.97 -20.82
CA CYS A 438 8.63 26.77 -19.61
C CYS A 438 8.22 28.20 -19.96
N ASP A 439 7.13 28.72 -19.41
CA ASP A 439 6.67 30.10 -19.68
C ASP A 439 7.53 31.17 -19.00
N GLY A 440 8.29 30.80 -17.96
CA GLY A 440 9.30 31.68 -17.35
C GLY A 440 10.53 31.84 -18.25
N CYS A 441 11.39 30.83 -18.32
CA CYS A 441 12.67 30.90 -19.05
C CYS A 441 12.61 30.51 -20.53
N GLN A 442 11.43 30.13 -21.06
CA GLN A 442 11.21 29.75 -22.46
C GLN A 442 11.94 28.48 -22.93
N THR A 443 12.60 27.73 -22.03
CA THR A 443 13.28 26.46 -22.33
C THR A 443 12.27 25.39 -22.76
N SER A 444 12.61 24.64 -23.81
CA SER A 444 11.85 23.50 -24.34
C SER A 444 12.81 22.46 -24.93
N PRO A 445 12.66 21.16 -24.61
CA PRO A 445 11.73 20.62 -23.62
C PRO A 445 12.10 21.03 -22.18
N ILE A 446 11.14 20.97 -21.26
CA ILE A 446 11.45 21.04 -19.83
C ILE A 446 12.12 19.72 -19.43
N ASN A 447 13.34 19.81 -18.89
CA ASN A 447 14.08 18.69 -18.31
C ASN A 447 13.96 18.75 -16.79
N GLY A 448 13.74 17.60 -16.16
CA GLY A 448 13.51 17.48 -14.73
C GLY A 448 12.10 17.89 -14.32
N LEU A 449 11.96 18.51 -13.15
CA LEU A 449 10.65 18.85 -12.57
C LEU A 449 9.89 19.88 -13.42
N ARG A 450 8.75 19.44 -13.97
CA ARG A 450 7.74 20.31 -14.56
C ARG A 450 6.65 20.65 -13.56
N TRP A 451 6.29 21.93 -13.52
CA TRP A 451 5.21 22.45 -12.71
C TRP A 451 4.15 23.08 -13.59
N LYS A 452 2.90 22.66 -13.41
CA LYS A 452 1.75 23.21 -14.15
C LYS A 452 0.92 24.09 -13.24
N CYS A 453 0.51 25.26 -13.72
CA CYS A 453 -0.41 26.11 -12.97
C CYS A 453 -1.81 25.49 -12.89
N LYS A 454 -2.37 25.46 -11.67
CA LYS A 454 -3.74 25.03 -11.36
C LYS A 454 -4.81 25.99 -11.88
N VAL A 455 -4.43 27.25 -12.15
CA VAL A 455 -5.35 28.33 -12.58
C VAL A 455 -5.25 28.58 -14.09
N CYS A 456 -4.03 28.53 -14.62
CA CYS A 456 -3.76 28.86 -16.01
C CYS A 456 -3.53 27.57 -16.82
N HIS A 457 -4.41 27.29 -17.78
CA HIS A 457 -4.42 26.02 -18.52
C HIS A 457 -3.12 25.72 -19.28
N GLN A 458 -2.40 26.74 -19.73
CA GLN A 458 -1.20 26.64 -20.57
C GLN A 458 0.04 27.22 -19.89
N HIS A 459 0.06 27.30 -18.55
CA HIS A 459 1.21 27.83 -17.84
C HIS A 459 2.00 26.68 -17.21
N ASP A 460 3.12 26.33 -17.82
CA ASP A 460 4.09 25.35 -17.36
C ASP A 460 5.41 26.05 -17.00
N VAL A 461 6.03 25.69 -15.89
CA VAL A 461 7.33 26.23 -15.49
C VAL A 461 8.28 25.12 -15.06
N CYS A 462 9.58 25.31 -15.30
CA CYS A 462 10.62 24.46 -14.70
C CYS A 462 10.80 24.82 -13.21
N GLU A 463 11.45 23.93 -12.45
CA GLU A 463 11.72 24.17 -11.02
C GLU A 463 12.46 25.49 -10.73
N PRO A 464 13.53 25.88 -11.46
CA PRO A 464 14.18 27.18 -11.23
C PRO A 464 13.23 28.37 -11.39
N CYS A 465 12.36 28.36 -12.40
CA CYS A 465 11.36 29.40 -12.57
C CYS A 465 10.31 29.38 -11.46
N ARG A 466 9.84 28.19 -11.03
CA ARG A 466 8.95 28.09 -9.87
C ARG A 466 9.57 28.71 -8.63
N GLN A 467 10.81 28.36 -8.30
CA GLN A 467 11.50 28.91 -7.13
C GLN A 467 11.62 30.43 -7.21
N SER A 468 11.95 30.96 -8.39
CA SER A 468 12.02 32.41 -8.63
C SER A 468 10.64 33.10 -8.45
N ILE A 469 9.54 32.46 -8.85
CA ILE A 469 8.19 32.99 -8.62
C ILE A 469 7.86 33.00 -7.12
N ILE A 470 8.18 31.92 -6.40
CA ILE A 470 7.93 31.81 -4.96
C ILE A 470 8.77 32.84 -4.18
N ALA A 471 10.02 33.08 -4.61
CA ALA A 471 10.90 34.09 -4.04
C ALA A 471 10.46 35.54 -4.35
N GLY A 472 9.57 35.74 -5.32
CA GLY A 472 9.12 37.05 -5.76
C GLY A 472 10.08 37.75 -6.73
N ASP A 473 11.05 37.03 -7.30
CA ASP A 473 12.09 37.58 -8.18
C ASP A 473 11.59 37.85 -9.61
N PHE A 474 10.49 37.22 -10.01
CA PHE A 474 9.83 37.57 -11.26
C PHE A 474 9.01 38.84 -11.08
N GLY A 475 9.44 39.92 -11.75
CA GLY A 475 8.73 41.19 -11.78
C GLY A 475 7.23 41.03 -12.08
N THR A 476 6.44 42.06 -11.75
CA THR A 476 4.96 42.08 -11.71
C THR A 476 4.19 41.52 -12.92
N GLN A 477 4.88 41.19 -14.02
CA GLN A 477 4.29 40.56 -15.21
C GLN A 477 3.97 39.07 -15.04
N MET A 478 4.66 38.34 -14.16
CA MET A 478 4.29 36.95 -13.90
C MET A 478 3.19 36.91 -12.84
N GLN A 479 2.04 36.33 -13.20
CA GLN A 479 0.83 36.34 -12.38
C GLN A 479 1.09 35.74 -10.99
N GLN A 480 1.22 36.59 -9.97
CA GLN A 480 1.28 36.20 -8.54
C GLN A 480 0.09 35.32 -8.11
N ALA A 481 -0.95 35.22 -8.95
CA ALA A 481 -2.10 34.35 -8.76
C ALA A 481 -1.88 32.89 -9.17
N CYS A 482 -0.73 32.53 -9.77
CA CYS A 482 -0.48 31.15 -10.19
C CYS A 482 -0.21 30.24 -8.98
N GLN A 483 -0.97 29.15 -8.88
CA GLN A 483 -0.69 28.05 -7.96
C GLN A 483 -0.15 26.89 -8.76
N PHE A 484 1.05 26.40 -8.45
CA PHE A 484 1.70 25.36 -9.24
C PHE A 484 1.51 23.96 -8.64
N SER A 485 1.31 22.98 -9.52
CA SER A 485 1.26 21.55 -9.25
C SER A 485 2.41 20.85 -9.92
N LEU A 486 3.08 19.95 -9.21
CA LEU A 486 4.11 19.14 -9.80
C LEU A 486 3.51 18.05 -10.70
N VAL A 487 4.14 17.81 -11.85
CA VAL A 487 3.68 16.79 -12.80
C VAL A 487 4.27 15.42 -12.50
N CYS A 488 5.52 15.37 -12.05
CA CYS A 488 6.27 14.15 -11.74
C CYS A 488 6.11 13.83 -10.26
N LEU A 489 5.49 12.70 -9.93
CA LEU A 489 5.09 12.41 -8.55
C LEU A 489 6.01 11.36 -7.95
N PRO A 490 6.29 11.41 -6.64
CA PRO A 490 7.15 10.42 -6.01
C PRO A 490 6.50 9.03 -6.08
N ASP A 491 7.34 8.00 -6.07
CA ASP A 491 6.87 6.61 -6.19
C ASP A 491 6.71 5.97 -4.80
N GLU A 492 5.79 5.01 -4.71
CA GLU A 492 5.76 4.08 -3.58
C GLU A 492 6.91 3.08 -3.73
N ALA A 493 7.82 3.09 -2.74
CA ALA A 493 9.08 2.37 -2.78
C ALA A 493 9.25 1.44 -1.57
N LEU A 494 9.86 0.29 -1.83
CA LEU A 494 10.30 -0.69 -0.84
C LEU A 494 11.80 -0.88 -1.00
N TYR A 495 12.55 -0.66 0.07
CA TYR A 495 13.99 -0.85 0.11
C TYR A 495 14.34 -2.10 0.90
N ILE A 496 15.05 -3.02 0.27
CA ILE A 496 15.71 -4.14 0.94
C ILE A 496 17.05 -3.65 1.46
N ARG A 497 17.33 -3.88 2.74
CA ARG A 497 18.54 -3.39 3.44
C ARG A 497 19.47 -4.51 3.90
N SER A 498 18.97 -5.74 3.97
CA SER A 498 19.77 -6.92 4.27
C SER A 498 19.93 -7.80 3.02
N PRO A 499 21.15 -8.26 2.67
CA PRO A 499 21.33 -9.19 1.55
C PRO A 499 20.89 -10.62 1.89
N THR A 500 20.64 -10.92 3.18
CA THR A 500 20.27 -12.27 3.62
C THR A 500 18.76 -12.51 3.66
N ILE A 501 17.94 -11.46 3.50
CA ILE A 501 16.49 -11.58 3.53
C ILE A 501 15.96 -11.95 2.14
N ASP A 502 14.99 -12.86 2.08
CA ASP A 502 14.26 -13.18 0.84
C ASP A 502 13.34 -11.99 0.46
N PRO A 503 13.59 -11.29 -0.66
CA PRO A 503 12.74 -10.16 -1.04
C PRO A 503 11.29 -10.56 -1.30
N ALA A 504 11.01 -11.81 -1.69
CA ALA A 504 9.64 -12.30 -1.89
C ALA A 504 8.87 -12.34 -0.55
N LEU A 505 9.51 -12.76 0.53
CA LEU A 505 8.94 -12.72 1.89
C LEU A 505 8.63 -11.28 2.31
N VAL A 506 9.55 -10.35 2.07
CA VAL A 506 9.38 -8.93 2.41
C VAL A 506 8.19 -8.34 1.66
N VAL A 507 8.12 -8.55 0.34
CA VAL A 507 7.03 -8.04 -0.52
C VAL A 507 5.68 -8.66 -0.12
N ALA A 508 5.63 -9.97 0.11
CA ALA A 508 4.42 -10.68 0.53
C ALA A 508 3.90 -10.16 1.89
N THR A 509 4.78 -10.00 2.88
CA THR A 509 4.39 -9.59 4.23
C THR A 509 4.06 -8.10 4.33
N LEU A 510 4.71 -7.25 3.53
CA LEU A 510 4.30 -5.86 3.36
C LEU A 510 2.86 -5.77 2.83
N GLN A 511 2.49 -6.60 1.84
CA GLN A 511 1.12 -6.60 1.33
C GLN A 511 0.10 -7.01 2.41
N ILE A 512 0.44 -7.92 3.32
CA ILE A 512 -0.43 -8.27 4.46
C ILE A 512 -0.63 -7.07 5.38
N LEU A 513 0.46 -6.35 5.71
CA LEU A 513 0.38 -5.13 6.53
C LEU A 513 -0.55 -4.10 5.89
N LYS A 514 -0.38 -3.84 4.59
CA LYS A 514 -1.23 -2.94 3.79
C LYS A 514 -2.70 -3.33 3.83
N ASP A 515 -2.98 -4.64 3.71
CA ASP A 515 -4.35 -5.14 3.73
C ASP A 515 -5.02 -4.89 5.10
N TRP A 516 -4.28 -5.11 6.19
CA TRP A 516 -4.74 -4.84 7.56
C TRP A 516 -4.97 -3.36 7.84
N GLU A 517 -4.05 -2.49 7.46
CA GLU A 517 -4.22 -1.03 7.63
C GLU A 517 -5.42 -0.50 6.82
N LYS A 518 -5.63 -1.03 5.61
CA LYS A 518 -6.87 -0.76 4.85
C LYS A 518 -8.12 -1.25 5.56
N HIS A 519 -8.07 -2.36 6.30
CA HIS A 519 -9.18 -2.80 7.14
C HIS A 519 -9.44 -1.82 8.28
N THR A 520 -8.39 -1.38 8.99
CA THR A 520 -8.49 -0.33 10.02
C THR A 520 -9.18 0.92 9.47
N PHE A 521 -8.78 1.42 8.29
CA PHE A 521 -9.43 2.58 7.68
C PHE A 521 -10.89 2.36 7.29
N ARG A 522 -11.27 1.16 6.83
CA ARG A 522 -12.67 0.84 6.54
C ARG A 522 -13.51 0.84 7.82
N ASP A 523 -12.94 0.36 8.92
CA ASP A 523 -13.58 0.37 10.23
C ASP A 523 -13.69 1.79 10.81
N GLU A 524 -12.67 2.64 10.64
CA GLU A 524 -12.72 4.07 10.95
C GLU A 524 -13.80 4.78 10.12
N LYS A 525 -13.86 4.55 8.80
CA LYS A 525 -14.87 5.11 7.90
C LYS A 525 -16.28 4.69 8.30
N ARG A 526 -16.47 3.45 8.78
CA ARG A 526 -17.75 2.96 9.30
C ARG A 526 -18.14 3.61 10.62
N THR A 527 -17.18 3.77 11.52
CA THR A 527 -17.40 4.26 12.89
C THR A 527 -17.55 5.78 12.94
N ASN A 528 -16.77 6.51 12.16
CA ASN A 528 -16.77 7.97 12.08
C ASN A 528 -16.73 8.45 10.61
N PRO A 529 -17.83 8.27 9.84
CA PRO A 529 -17.86 8.62 8.42
C PRO A 529 -17.60 10.10 8.17
N LYS A 530 -18.10 10.98 9.05
CA LYS A 530 -17.94 12.44 8.90
C LYS A 530 -16.49 12.87 9.14
N GLY A 531 -15.86 12.38 10.21
CA GLY A 531 -14.45 12.66 10.49
C GLY A 531 -13.52 12.11 9.40
N PHE A 532 -13.82 10.90 8.92
CA PHE A 532 -13.09 10.30 7.82
C PHE A 532 -13.19 11.13 6.54
N GLN A 533 -14.40 11.53 6.15
CA GLN A 533 -14.63 12.37 4.98
C GLN A 533 -13.93 13.74 5.12
N PHE A 534 -14.01 14.37 6.29
CA PHE A 534 -13.36 15.65 6.54
C PHE A 534 -11.84 15.55 6.40
N SER A 535 -11.21 14.51 6.96
CA SER A 535 -9.78 14.28 6.80
C SER A 535 -9.40 14.03 5.34
N GLU A 536 -10.19 13.24 4.62
CA GLU A 536 -10.01 13.01 3.19
C GLU A 536 -10.10 14.32 2.39
N GLU A 537 -11.08 15.18 2.68
CA GLU A 537 -11.27 16.47 2.01
C GLU A 537 -10.14 17.47 2.31
N ILE A 538 -9.65 17.54 3.55
CA ILE A 538 -8.48 18.35 3.90
C ILE A 538 -7.26 17.88 3.14
N THR A 539 -7.02 16.58 3.15
CA THR A 539 -5.89 15.95 2.49
C THR A 539 -5.89 16.24 0.99
N ARG A 540 -7.05 16.10 0.34
CA ARG A 540 -7.24 16.37 -1.08
C ARG A 540 -7.15 17.86 -1.46
N LYS A 541 -6.81 18.76 -0.54
CA LYS A 541 -6.41 20.13 -0.90
C LYS A 541 -5.01 20.18 -1.50
N GLN A 542 -4.16 19.19 -1.21
CA GLN A 542 -2.81 19.04 -1.71
C GLN A 542 -2.74 17.98 -2.82
N ASP A 543 -1.73 18.04 -3.68
CA ASP A 543 -1.66 17.22 -4.90
C ASP A 543 -1.34 15.76 -4.56
N LEU A 544 -0.40 15.53 -3.64
CA LEU A 544 -0.11 14.20 -3.10
C LEU A 544 -1.31 13.60 -2.39
N GLY A 545 -2.09 14.43 -1.69
CA GLY A 545 -3.32 13.99 -1.03
C GLY A 545 -4.39 13.53 -2.02
N ILE A 546 -4.56 14.27 -3.13
CA ILE A 546 -5.46 13.89 -4.23
C ILE A 546 -5.06 12.53 -4.84
N MET A 547 -3.75 12.28 -4.99
CA MET A 547 -3.24 11.00 -5.52
C MET A 547 -3.53 9.82 -4.61
N SER A 548 -3.21 9.95 -3.31
CA SER A 548 -3.38 8.87 -2.34
C SER A 548 -4.84 8.56 -2.09
N TYR A 549 -5.67 9.60 -2.04
CA TYR A 549 -7.10 9.52 -1.71
C TYR A 549 -7.96 9.69 -2.95
N TRP A 550 -7.59 9.06 -4.06
CA TRP A 550 -8.32 9.14 -5.31
C TRP A 550 -9.75 8.59 -5.19
N ARG A 551 -10.66 9.13 -5.99
CA ARG A 551 -12.07 8.76 -6.11
C ARG A 551 -12.35 8.30 -7.54
N ALA A 552 -13.36 7.45 -7.75
CA ALA A 552 -13.79 7.08 -9.09
C ALA A 552 -14.08 8.29 -10.00
N SER A 553 -14.71 9.33 -9.44
CA SER A 553 -15.04 10.58 -10.15
C SER A 553 -13.81 11.33 -10.67
N ASP A 554 -12.63 11.09 -10.10
CA ASP A 554 -11.38 11.72 -10.56
C ASP A 554 -10.93 11.18 -11.92
N PHE A 555 -11.49 10.06 -12.37
CA PHE A 555 -11.19 9.42 -13.65
C PHE A 555 -12.34 9.49 -14.66
N ASP A 556 -13.49 10.04 -14.28
CA ASP A 556 -14.68 10.10 -15.14
C ASP A 556 -14.50 11.15 -16.24
N LYS A 557 -14.12 10.68 -17.44
CA LYS A 557 -13.92 11.50 -18.65
C LYS A 557 -15.17 12.23 -19.13
N LYS A 558 -16.36 11.88 -18.64
CA LYS A 558 -17.62 12.51 -19.06
C LYS A 558 -17.77 13.92 -18.47
N ASP A 559 -17.15 14.18 -17.32
CA ASP A 559 -17.16 15.48 -16.67
C ASP A 559 -15.93 16.31 -17.08
N LYS A 560 -15.71 16.49 -18.39
CA LYS A 560 -14.69 17.43 -18.90
C LYS A 560 -14.93 18.89 -18.47
N LYS A 561 -16.13 19.19 -17.93
CA LYS A 561 -16.49 20.52 -17.43
C LYS A 561 -16.17 20.74 -15.95
N ASN A 562 -15.80 19.71 -15.18
CA ASN A 562 -15.46 19.85 -13.77
C ASN A 562 -13.96 20.15 -13.61
N SER A 563 -13.64 21.26 -12.93
CA SER A 563 -12.27 21.77 -12.71
C SER A 563 -11.34 20.80 -11.97
N ALA A 564 -11.88 19.79 -11.26
CA ALA A 564 -11.10 18.73 -10.64
C ALA A 564 -10.33 17.87 -11.67
N ASN A 565 -10.94 17.59 -12.82
CA ASN A 565 -10.28 16.85 -13.92
C ASN A 565 -9.16 17.68 -14.58
N GLU A 566 -9.24 19.01 -14.50
CA GLU A 566 -8.19 19.90 -14.99
C GLU A 566 -7.02 19.98 -14.00
N LYS A 567 -7.32 20.01 -12.69
CA LYS A 567 -6.34 19.92 -11.60
C LYS A 567 -5.57 18.59 -11.61
N MET A 568 -6.27 17.49 -11.87
CA MET A 568 -5.65 16.17 -11.96
C MET A 568 -5.18 15.81 -13.37
N GLY A 569 -5.45 16.64 -14.38
CA GLY A 569 -5.11 16.38 -15.78
C GLY A 569 -3.60 16.24 -16.06
N THR A 570 -2.75 16.56 -15.09
CA THR A 570 -1.29 16.29 -15.12
C THR A 570 -0.95 15.01 -14.35
N VAL A 571 -1.52 14.83 -13.15
CA VAL A 571 -1.34 13.65 -12.27
C VAL A 571 -1.94 12.36 -12.85
N VAL A 572 -3.19 12.44 -13.33
CA VAL A 572 -3.93 11.32 -13.97
C VAL A 572 -3.40 11.05 -15.36
N LYS A 573 -2.85 12.05 -16.06
CA LYS A 573 -2.30 11.84 -17.40
C LYS A 573 -0.99 11.06 -17.35
N ALA A 574 -0.12 11.34 -16.36
CA ALA A 574 1.04 10.50 -16.07
C ALA A 574 0.62 9.03 -15.83
N LYS A 575 -0.34 8.79 -14.93
CA LYS A 575 -0.85 7.45 -14.64
C LYS A 575 -1.53 6.78 -15.85
N SER A 576 -2.28 7.54 -16.65
CA SER A 576 -2.97 7.04 -17.86
C SER A 576 -2.01 6.73 -19.01
N ILE A 577 -0.88 7.44 -19.13
CA ILE A 577 0.16 7.16 -20.12
C ILE A 577 0.88 5.87 -19.74
N THR A 578 1.19 5.66 -18.46
CA THR A 578 1.70 4.38 -17.95
C THR A 578 0.73 3.24 -18.28
N MET A 579 -0.57 3.41 -17.98
CA MET A 579 -1.62 2.41 -18.28
C MET A 579 -1.81 2.14 -19.78
N ALA A 580 -1.68 3.15 -20.64
CA ALA A 580 -1.79 2.99 -22.09
C ALA A 580 -0.55 2.29 -22.68
N SER A 581 0.64 2.55 -22.14
CA SER A 581 1.89 1.91 -22.56
C SER A 581 1.95 0.42 -22.22
N GLU A 582 1.33 -0.01 -21.12
CA GLU A 582 1.23 -1.44 -20.78
C GLU A 582 0.33 -2.20 -21.76
N GLY A 583 -0.76 -1.59 -22.21
CA GLY A 583 -1.66 -2.18 -23.21
C GLY A 583 -1.00 -2.34 -24.58
N THR A 584 -0.17 -1.38 -25.00
CA THR A 584 0.56 -1.44 -26.28
C THR A 584 1.79 -2.35 -26.22
N ALA A 585 2.55 -2.35 -25.13
CA ALA A 585 3.69 -3.25 -24.94
C ALA A 585 3.24 -4.73 -24.88
N SER A 586 2.13 -5.02 -24.19
CA SER A 586 1.57 -6.38 -24.15
C SER A 586 1.02 -6.82 -25.52
N ALA A 587 0.49 -5.91 -26.34
CA ALA A 587 0.05 -6.20 -27.70
C ALA A 587 1.23 -6.41 -28.68
N LEU A 588 2.32 -5.65 -28.52
CA LEU A 588 3.54 -5.79 -29.32
C LEU A 588 4.33 -7.06 -28.97
N SER A 589 4.40 -7.44 -27.69
CA SER A 589 5.03 -8.70 -27.28
C SER A 589 4.30 -9.92 -27.88
N GLY A 590 2.97 -9.89 -27.97
CA GLY A 590 2.19 -10.94 -28.62
C GLY A 590 2.38 -11.03 -30.14
N LEU A 591 2.78 -9.93 -30.80
CA LEU A 591 3.04 -9.86 -32.24
C LEU A 591 4.41 -10.45 -32.61
N VAL A 592 5.41 -10.31 -31.74
CA VAL A 592 6.75 -10.91 -31.94
C VAL A 592 6.67 -12.43 -31.81
N ASP A 593 5.90 -12.95 -30.86
CA ASP A 593 5.68 -14.40 -30.70
C ASP A 593 4.85 -15.01 -31.84
N ALA A 594 3.89 -14.26 -32.40
CA ALA A 594 3.16 -14.69 -33.59
C ALA A 594 4.05 -14.73 -34.86
N GLY A 595 5.08 -13.88 -34.93
CA GLY A 595 6.07 -13.90 -36.00
C GLY A 595 6.99 -15.13 -35.98
N SER A 596 7.31 -15.65 -34.79
CA SER A 596 8.13 -16.86 -34.64
C SER A 596 7.38 -18.17 -34.91
N ALA A 597 6.04 -18.17 -34.85
CA ALA A 597 5.23 -19.36 -35.16
C ALA A 597 5.08 -19.65 -36.68
N LEU A 598 5.42 -18.69 -37.56
CA LEU A 598 5.23 -18.82 -39.02
C LEU A 598 6.52 -19.21 -39.79
N ALA A 599 7.68 -19.29 -39.13
CA ALA A 599 8.96 -19.60 -39.78
C ALA A 599 9.38 -21.08 -39.70
N GLY A 600 8.51 -21.97 -39.22
CA GLY A 600 8.83 -23.36 -38.89
C GLY A 600 8.13 -24.43 -39.73
N HIS A 601 7.95 -24.23 -41.03
CA HIS A 601 7.55 -25.32 -41.94
C HIS A 601 8.53 -25.46 -43.11
N GLY A 602 9.72 -25.93 -42.78
CA GLY A 602 10.69 -26.48 -43.72
C GLY A 602 10.33 -27.93 -44.06
N THR A 603 10.18 -28.15 -45.35
CA THR A 603 9.90 -29.39 -46.07
C THR A 603 10.80 -30.57 -45.70
N SER A 604 10.20 -31.71 -45.35
CA SER A 604 10.83 -33.03 -45.47
C SER A 604 9.84 -33.99 -46.15
N GLY A 605 10.14 -34.36 -47.39
CA GLY A 605 9.47 -35.45 -48.08
C GLY A 605 10.04 -36.80 -47.65
N SER A 606 9.21 -37.84 -47.68
CA SER A 606 9.50 -39.17 -48.24
C SER A 606 8.64 -40.28 -47.63
N THR A 607 8.01 -41.03 -48.55
CA THR A 607 7.65 -42.47 -48.52
C THR A 607 6.52 -43.01 -47.63
N HIS A 608 5.38 -43.23 -48.29
CA HIS A 608 4.65 -44.50 -48.44
C HIS A 608 4.69 -45.54 -47.29
N ARG A 609 3.52 -45.79 -46.69
CA ARG A 609 2.81 -47.09 -46.79
C ARG A 609 1.36 -46.92 -46.34
N GLY A 610 0.43 -47.46 -47.14
CA GLY A 610 -1.00 -47.36 -46.91
C GLY A 610 -1.50 -48.24 -45.77
N SER A 611 -2.69 -47.91 -45.27
CA SER A 611 -3.66 -48.91 -44.86
C SER A 611 -5.07 -48.34 -44.95
N VAL A 612 -5.93 -49.20 -45.48
CA VAL A 612 -7.34 -49.05 -45.80
C VAL A 612 -8.20 -49.16 -44.53
N GLY A 613 -9.37 -48.50 -44.54
CA GLY A 613 -10.52 -48.77 -43.67
C GLY A 613 -10.75 -47.72 -42.59
N GLY A 614 -11.95 -47.21 -42.34
CA GLY A 614 -13.27 -47.52 -42.88
C GLY A 614 -14.27 -46.50 -42.32
N ASP A 615 -15.38 -46.35 -43.03
CA ASP A 615 -16.51 -45.49 -42.70
C ASP A 615 -17.13 -45.82 -41.33
N GLY A 616 -17.55 -44.78 -40.61
CA GLY A 616 -18.27 -44.88 -39.36
C GLY A 616 -19.07 -43.63 -39.06
N ARG A 617 -20.17 -43.43 -39.78
CA ARG A 617 -21.25 -42.49 -39.41
C ARG A 617 -21.86 -42.94 -38.08
N GLY A 618 -21.91 -42.03 -37.11
CA GLY A 618 -22.65 -42.21 -35.86
C GLY A 618 -23.53 -41.00 -35.58
N VAL A 619 -24.78 -41.08 -36.02
CA VAL A 619 -25.90 -40.24 -35.57
C VAL A 619 -26.30 -40.71 -34.17
N GLY A 620 -26.53 -39.78 -33.26
CA GLY A 620 -26.97 -40.09 -31.90
C GLY A 620 -27.55 -38.88 -31.19
N SER A 621 -28.84 -38.67 -31.42
CA SER A 621 -29.75 -37.86 -30.61
C SER A 621 -29.97 -38.48 -29.23
N THR A 622 -29.86 -37.69 -28.16
CA THR A 622 -30.82 -37.58 -27.05
C THR A 622 -30.55 -36.31 -26.26
#